data_AF-K7W675-F1
#
_entry.id   AF-K7W675-F1
#
_cell.length_a   1.000
_cell.length_b   1.000
_cell.length_c   1.000
_cell.angle_alpha   90.00
_cell.angle_beta   90.00
_cell.angle_gamma   90.00
#
_symmetry.space_group_name_H-M   'P 1'
#
loop_
_entity.id
_entity.type
_entity.pdbx_description
1 polymer ?
#
loop_
_entity_poly.entity_id
_entity_poly.type
_entity_poly.pdbx_seq_one_letter_code
_entity_poly.pdbx_strand_id
1 'polypeptide(L)'
;MEVLAGLRFEKDLVRQFLREDIMKESVIYQDIVQKEALKMINRQIKKRFGDVNDPLMTKIRNLSADDLEDLGEALFDFYEVADLVTWLNQKVSN
;
A
#
# COMPACT_ATOMS: atom_id res chain seq x y z
N MET A 1 -4.53 -22.69 6.97
CA MET A 1 -3.25 -23.42 7.12
C MET A 1 -2.10 -22.80 6.30
N GLU A 2 -2.37 -21.97 5.29
CA GLU A 2 -1.32 -21.52 4.34
C GLU A 2 -0.45 -20.35 4.85
N VAL A 3 -1.01 -19.40 5.60
CA VAL A 3 -0.25 -18.25 6.15
C VAL A 3 0.72 -18.66 7.27
N LEU A 4 0.43 -19.74 7.99
CA LEU A 4 1.31 -20.26 9.05
C LEU A 4 2.55 -20.96 8.47
N ALA A 5 2.55 -21.31 7.18
CA ALA A 5 3.68 -22.00 6.58
C ALA A 5 4.89 -21.05 6.41
N GLY A 6 4.68 -19.80 6.01
CA GLY A 6 5.74 -18.80 5.86
C GLY A 6 6.44 -18.40 7.17
N LEU A 7 5.86 -18.71 8.33
CA LEU A 7 6.43 -18.43 9.65
C LEU A 7 7.15 -19.64 10.27
N ARG A 8 6.96 -20.86 9.74
CA ARG A 8 7.53 -22.11 10.26
C ARG A 8 8.46 -22.80 9.27
N PHE A 9 8.34 -22.54 7.98
CA PHE A 9 9.04 -23.24 6.91
C PHE A 9 9.88 -22.31 6.05
N GLU A 10 10.94 -22.88 5.47
CA GLU A 10 11.86 -22.17 4.58
C GLU A 10 11.15 -21.70 3.29
N LYS A 11 11.62 -20.57 2.75
CA LYS A 11 11.02 -19.91 1.58
C LYS A 11 10.91 -20.83 0.36
N ASP A 12 11.90 -21.70 0.16
CA ASP A 12 11.92 -22.62 -0.99
C ASP A 12 10.90 -23.75 -0.83
N LEU A 13 10.68 -24.23 0.40
CA LEU A 13 9.62 -25.19 0.69
C LEU A 13 8.23 -24.56 0.51
N VAL A 14 8.04 -23.31 0.95
CA VAL A 14 6.78 -22.58 0.73
C VAL A 14 6.49 -22.43 -0.76
N ARG A 15 7.48 -22.05 -1.58
CA ARG A 15 7.34 -21.87 -3.03
C ARG A 15 7.00 -23.15 -3.79
N GLN A 16 7.39 -24.33 -3.29
CA GLN A 16 7.02 -25.61 -3.90
C GLN A 16 5.51 -25.89 -3.83
N PHE A 17 4.82 -25.37 -2.82
CA PHE A 17 3.39 -25.63 -2.60
C PHE A 17 2.50 -24.39 -2.84
N LEU A 18 3.03 -23.20 -2.58
CA LEU A 18 2.36 -21.92 -2.75
C LEU A 18 3.14 -21.10 -3.79
N ARG A 19 2.71 -21.19 -5.04
CA ARG A 19 3.25 -20.36 -6.11
C ARG A 19 2.84 -18.89 -5.91
N GLU A 20 3.67 -17.97 -6.41
CA GLU A 20 3.49 -16.54 -6.17
C GLU A 20 2.19 -15.98 -6.74
N ASP A 21 1.74 -16.45 -7.91
CA ASP A 21 0.45 -16.15 -8.51
C ASP A 21 -0.71 -16.47 -7.56
N ILE A 22 -0.68 -17.65 -6.94
CA ILE A 22 -1.70 -18.08 -5.98
C ILE A 22 -1.63 -17.23 -4.70
N MET A 23 -0.42 -16.94 -4.21
CA MET A 23 -0.26 -16.12 -3.00
C MET A 23 -0.76 -14.69 -3.21
N LYS A 24 -0.61 -14.11 -4.41
CA LYS A 24 -1.13 -12.79 -4.74
C LYS A 24 -2.65 -12.72 -4.67
N GLU A 25 -3.37 -13.82 -4.83
CA GLU A 25 -4.83 -13.85 -4.64
C GLU A 25 -5.23 -13.89 -3.15
N SER A 26 -4.28 -14.14 -2.24
CA SER A 26 -4.58 -14.21 -0.80
C SER A 26 -4.85 -12.83 -0.22
N VAL A 27 -6.02 -12.66 0.40
CA VAL A 27 -6.40 -11.43 1.12
C VAL A 27 -5.38 -11.05 2.20
N ILE A 28 -4.76 -12.04 2.86
CA ILE A 28 -3.74 -11.79 3.88
C ILE A 28 -2.44 -11.28 3.26
N TYR A 29 -2.04 -11.85 2.11
CA TYR A 29 -0.88 -11.35 1.38
C TYR A 29 -1.09 -9.90 0.93
N GLN A 30 -2.26 -9.61 0.35
CA GLN A 30 -2.63 -8.27 -0.08
C GLN A 30 -2.64 -7.27 1.09
N ASP A 31 -3.18 -7.65 2.26
CA ASP A 31 -3.13 -6.81 3.47
C ASP A 31 -1.70 -6.53 3.95
N ILE A 32 -0.80 -7.53 3.90
CA ILE A 32 0.62 -7.34 4.27
C ILE A 32 1.31 -6.36 3.30
N VAL A 33 1.10 -6.54 1.99
CA VAL A 33 1.70 -5.68 0.97
C VAL A 33 1.17 -4.25 1.09
N GLN A 34 -0.16 -4.10 1.24
CA GLN A 34 -0.81 -2.81 1.42
C GLN A 34 -0.29 -2.07 2.66
N LYS A 35 -0.12 -2.76 3.79
CA LYS A 35 0.39 -2.14 5.03
C LYS A 35 1.80 -1.61 4.87
N GLU A 36 2.68 -2.33 4.17
CA GLU A 36 4.06 -1.87 4.00
C GLU A 36 4.16 -0.74 2.97
N ALA A 37 3.36 -0.79 1.89
CA ALA A 37 3.21 0.33 0.96
C ALA A 37 2.70 1.58 1.69
N LEU A 38 1.63 1.44 2.49
CA LEU A 38 1.03 2.54 3.26
C LEU A 38 2.02 3.18 4.23
N LYS A 39 2.81 2.36 4.93
CA LYS A 39 3.87 2.85 5.83
C LYS A 39 4.93 3.64 5.08
N MET A 40 5.31 3.19 3.87
CA MET A 40 6.23 3.95 3.02
C MET A 40 5.63 5.30 2.61
N ILE A 41 4.39 5.30 2.10
CA ILE A 41 3.68 6.50 1.68
C ILE A 41 3.50 7.49 2.83
N ASN A 42 3.13 7.02 4.03
CA ASN A 42 3.01 7.87 5.21
C ASN A 42 4.33 8.58 5.55
N ARG A 43 5.48 7.90 5.41
CA ARG A 43 6.79 8.54 5.62
C ARG A 43 7.10 9.57 4.54
N GLN A 44 6.77 9.30 3.28
CA GLN A 44 6.99 10.24 2.18
C GLN A 44 6.13 11.50 2.35
N ILE A 45 4.83 11.33 2.61
CA ILE A 45 3.89 12.43 2.88
C ILE A 45 4.38 13.25 4.08
N LYS A 46 4.73 12.59 5.19
CA LYS A 46 5.23 13.30 6.37
C LYS A 46 6.52 14.08 6.09
N LYS A 47 7.43 13.51 5.31
CA LYS A 47 8.69 14.16 4.93
C LYS A 47 8.46 15.38 4.04
N ARG A 48 7.46 15.33 3.15
CA ARG A 48 7.22 16.35 2.13
C ARG A 48 6.27 17.46 2.59
N PHE A 49 5.23 17.09 3.32
CA PHE A 49 4.12 17.97 3.69
C PHE A 49 3.96 18.16 5.20
N GLY A 50 4.73 17.45 6.03
CA GLY A 50 4.53 17.43 7.48
C GLY A 50 3.31 16.60 7.87
N ASP A 51 2.72 16.91 9.02
CA ASP A 51 1.53 16.21 9.49
C ASP A 51 0.30 16.67 8.69
N VAL A 52 -0.37 15.71 8.05
CA VAL A 52 -1.59 15.94 7.27
C VAL A 52 -2.81 15.53 8.08
N ASN A 53 -3.96 16.16 7.84
CA ASN A 53 -5.17 15.96 8.63
C ASN A 53 -5.71 14.51 8.58
N ASP A 54 -6.43 14.12 9.64
CA ASP A 54 -6.96 12.77 9.80
C ASP A 54 -7.91 12.29 8.69
N PRO A 55 -8.78 13.14 8.10
CA PRO A 55 -9.62 12.72 6.99
C PRO A 55 -8.83 12.26 5.76
N LEU A 56 -7.73 12.96 5.42
CA LEU A 56 -6.90 12.58 4.27
C LEU A 56 -6.14 11.29 4.55
N MET A 57 -5.58 11.16 5.76
CA MET A 57 -4.91 9.94 6.19
C MET A 57 -5.84 8.73 6.18
N THR A 58 -7.12 8.92 6.50
CA THR A 58 -8.13 7.85 6.43
C THR A 58 -8.38 7.41 4.98
N LYS A 59 -8.46 8.34 4.02
CA LYS A 59 -8.57 8.01 2.60
C LYS A 59 -7.36 7.20 2.12
N ILE A 60 -6.15 7.65 2.46
CA ILE A 60 -4.90 6.98 2.08
C ILE A 60 -4.83 5.56 2.65
N ARG A 61 -5.26 5.35 3.90
CA ARG A 61 -5.29 4.02 4.54
C ARG A 61 -6.19 3.02 3.83
N ASN A 62 -7.20 3.49 3.10
CA ASN A 62 -8.17 2.64 2.40
C ASN A 62 -7.76 2.34 0.95
N LEU A 63 -6.63 2.90 0.48
CA LEU A 63 -6.11 2.60 -0.85
C LEU A 63 -5.57 1.17 -0.91
N SER A 64 -5.68 0.56 -2.11
CA SER A 64 -5.04 -0.72 -2.42
C SER A 64 -3.51 -0.59 -2.44
N ALA A 65 -2.80 -1.71 -2.47
CA ALA A 65 -1.34 -1.69 -2.63
C ALA A 65 -0.94 -0.98 -3.93
N ASP A 66 -1.60 -1.30 -5.05
CA ASP A 66 -1.33 -0.72 -6.36
C ASP A 66 -1.60 0.80 -6.36
N ASP A 67 -2.70 1.25 -5.77
CA ASP A 67 -3.00 2.68 -5.66
C ASP A 67 -1.99 3.43 -4.76
N LEU A 68 -1.44 2.76 -3.76
CA LEU A 68 -0.38 3.34 -2.92
C LEU A 68 0.94 3.44 -3.68
N GLU A 69 1.25 2.49 -4.57
CA GLU A 69 2.40 2.56 -5.47
C GLU A 69 2.24 3.71 -6.47
N ASP A 70 1.07 3.82 -7.13
CA ASP A 70 0.73 4.95 -8.02
C ASP A 70 0.87 6.30 -7.29
N LEU A 71 0.38 6.38 -6.05
CA LEU A 71 0.51 7.58 -5.24
C LEU A 71 1.99 7.89 -4.94
N GLY A 72 2.80 6.87 -4.71
CA GLY A 72 4.25 7.01 -4.51
C GLY A 72 4.94 7.69 -5.68
N GLU A 73 4.58 7.35 -6.91
CA GLU A 73 5.09 8.00 -8.12
C GLU A 73 4.54 9.43 -8.25
N ALA A 74 3.24 9.61 -8.08
CA ALA A 74 2.59 10.92 -8.22
C ALA A 74 3.09 11.94 -7.18
N LEU A 75 3.49 11.50 -5.98
CA LEU A 75 4.04 12.35 -4.92
C LEU A 75 5.30 13.13 -5.36
N PHE A 76 6.04 12.65 -6.35
CA PHE A 76 7.20 13.37 -6.90
C PHE A 76 6.79 14.62 -7.68
N ASP A 77 5.61 14.61 -8.31
CA ASP A 77 5.11 15.70 -9.17
C ASP A 77 4.27 16.73 -8.42
N PHE A 78 3.85 16.44 -7.19
CA PHE A 78 3.07 17.40 -6.40
C PHE A 78 3.91 18.63 -6.06
N TYR A 79 3.29 19.74 -5.72
CA TYR A 79 3.93 20.93 -5.15
C TYR A 79 3.38 21.24 -3.76
N GLU A 80 2.11 20.93 -3.53
CA GLU A 80 1.41 21.22 -2.27
C GLU A 80 0.43 20.10 -1.87
N VAL A 81 -0.15 20.23 -0.68
CA VAL A 81 -1.14 19.26 -0.17
C VAL A 81 -2.42 19.26 -1.03
N ALA A 82 -2.73 20.36 -1.72
CA ALA A 82 -3.89 20.43 -2.61
C ALA A 82 -3.79 19.47 -3.81
N ASP A 83 -2.57 19.19 -4.30
CA ASP A 83 -2.35 18.20 -5.36
C ASP A 83 -2.69 16.79 -4.88
N LEU A 84 -2.26 16.43 -3.67
CA LEU A 84 -2.59 15.16 -3.01
C LEU A 84 -4.11 15.01 -2.82
N VAL A 85 -4.80 16.07 -2.39
CA VAL A 85 -6.26 16.08 -2.26
C VAL A 85 -6.94 15.85 -3.60
N THR A 86 -6.46 16.53 -4.64
CA THR A 86 -6.99 16.42 -6.00
C THR A 86 -6.84 14.99 -6.54
N TRP A 87 -5.65 14.41 -6.40
CA TRP A 87 -5.37 13.05 -6.81
C TRP A 87 -6.29 12.03 -6.11
N LEU A 88 -6.43 12.15 -4.78
CA LEU A 88 -7.30 11.27 -4.00
C LEU A 88 -8.77 11.37 -4.41
N ASN A 89 -9.25 12.56 -4.76
CA ASN A 89 -10.63 12.76 -5.19
C ASN A 89 -10.89 12.19 -6.60
N GLN A 90 -9.90 12.21 -7.49
CA GLN A 90 -10.01 11.60 -8.82
C GLN A 90 -10.11 10.07 -8.71
N LYS A 91 -9.30 9.45 -7.85
CA LYS A 91 -9.33 8.00 -7.61
C LYS A 91 -10.64 7.50 -7.00
N VAL A 92 -11.28 8.28 -6.13
CA VAL A 92 -12.59 7.92 -5.50
C VAL A 92 -13.78 8.15 -6.44
N SER A 93 -13.61 8.93 -7.51
CA SER A 93 -14.68 9.25 -8.46
C SER A 93 -14.79 8.27 -9.63
N ASN A 94 -13.88 7.28 -9.71
CA ASN A 94 -13.91 6.13 -10.61
C ASN A 94 -14.21 4.86 -9.82
#